data_AF-A0A971IE91-F1
#
_entry.id   AF-A0A971IE91-F1
#
_cell.length_a   1.000
_cell.length_b   1.000
_cell.length_c   1.000
_cell.angle_alpha   90.00
_cell.angle_beta   90.00
_cell.angle_gamma   90.00
#
_symmetry.space_group_name_H-M   'P 1'
#
loop_
_entity.id
_entity.type
_entity.pdbx_description
1 polymer ?
#
loop_
_entity_poly.entity_id
_entity_poly.type
_entity_poly.pdbx_seq_one_letter_code
_entity_poly.pdbx_strand_id
1 'polypeptide(L)'
;MSLPPSDARLRALRARLLGWYEENGRDLPWRRTTDPYAILVSEVMLQQTPVSRVVPRYEEWLRVWPDLESLAAASFREVLLRWQGLGYNNRALRLHRCAVAVTGSA
;
A
#
# COMPACT_ATOMS: atom_id res chain seq x y z
N MET A 1 10.42 -24.87 -26.02
CA MET A 1 9.39 -23.89 -25.61
C MET A 1 8.28 -24.65 -24.90
N SER A 2 8.03 -24.41 -23.61
CA SER A 2 6.99 -25.13 -22.86
C SER A 2 5.61 -24.61 -23.28
N LEU A 3 4.65 -25.49 -23.53
CA LEU A 3 3.27 -25.09 -23.79
C LEU A 3 2.69 -24.40 -22.55
N PRO A 4 1.82 -23.39 -22.73
CA PRO A 4 1.12 -22.79 -21.60
C PRO A 4 0.30 -23.86 -20.86
N PRO A 5 0.16 -23.74 -19.53
CA PRO A 5 -0.67 -24.65 -18.76
C PRO A 5 -2.13 -24.62 -19.26
N SER A 6 -2.78 -25.79 -19.26
CA SER A 6 -4.20 -25.88 -19.62
C SER A 6 -5.09 -25.08 -18.65
N ASP A 7 -6.26 -24.65 -19.12
CA ASP A 7 -7.23 -23.95 -18.28
C ASP A 7 -7.65 -24.75 -17.04
N ALA A 8 -7.77 -26.07 -17.17
CA ALA A 8 -8.05 -26.96 -16.05
C ALA A 8 -6.95 -26.90 -14.99
N ARG A 9 -5.68 -26.88 -15.43
CA ARG A 9 -4.54 -26.75 -14.52
C ARG A 9 -4.49 -25.37 -13.87
N LEU A 10 -4.81 -24.30 -14.60
CA LEU A 10 -4.88 -22.94 -14.06
C LEU A 10 -5.99 -22.79 -13.01
N ARG A 11 -7.17 -23.35 -13.25
CA ARG A 11 -8.28 -23.36 -12.27
C ARG A 11 -7.90 -24.11 -10.99
N ALA A 12 -7.31 -25.29 -11.13
CA ALA A 12 -6.86 -26.09 -9.97
C ALA A 12 -5.78 -25.36 -9.16
N LEU A 13 -4.85 -24.67 -9.83
CA LEU A 13 -3.83 -23.87 -9.16
C LEU A 13 -4.45 -22.71 -8.37
N ARG A 14 -5.39 -21.96 -8.97
CA ARG A 14 -6.06 -20.84 -8.31
C ARG A 14 -6.82 -21.30 -7.07
N ALA A 15 -7.61 -22.38 -7.17
CA ALA A 15 -8.36 -22.94 -6.05
C ALA A 15 -7.43 -23.33 -4.88
N ARG A 16 -6.32 -24.02 -5.18
CA ARG A 16 -5.33 -24.41 -4.16
C ARG A 16 -4.63 -23.21 -3.52
N LEU A 17 -4.27 -22.21 -4.32
CA LEU A 17 -3.61 -21.00 -3.83
C LEU A 17 -4.54 -20.19 -2.91
N LEU A 18 -5.80 -20.04 -3.31
CA LEU A 18 -6.81 -19.33 -2.52
C LEU A 18 -7.14 -20.07 -1.22
N GLY A 19 -7.37 -21.38 -1.26
CA GLY A 19 -7.60 -22.17 -0.04
C GLY A 19 -6.42 -22.12 0.93
N TRP A 20 -5.19 -22.20 0.43
CA TRP A 20 -4.01 -22.01 1.29
C TRP A 20 -3.95 -20.59 1.89
N TYR A 21 -4.30 -19.55 1.11
CA TYR A 21 -4.27 -18.17 1.58
C TYR A 21 -5.32 -17.90 2.66
N GLU A 22 -6.50 -18.51 2.57
CA GLU A 22 -7.54 -18.42 3.60
C GLU A 22 -7.05 -18.95 4.96
N GLU A 23 -6.29 -20.05 4.96
CA GLU A 23 -5.77 -20.68 6.19
C GLU A 23 -4.45 -20.07 6.71
N ASN A 24 -3.58 -19.60 5.80
CA ASN A 24 -2.19 -19.24 6.11
C ASN A 24 -1.85 -17.76 5.85
N GLY A 25 -2.83 -16.98 5.37
CA GLY A 25 -2.65 -15.57 5.06
C GLY A 25 -2.22 -14.78 6.29
N ARG A 26 -1.07 -14.11 6.21
CA ARG A 26 -0.64 -13.18 7.26
C ARG A 26 -1.68 -12.08 7.45
N ASP A 27 -1.97 -11.82 8.71
CA ASP A 27 -2.83 -10.74 9.13
C ASP A 27 -2.04 -9.41 9.10
N LEU A 28 -2.41 -8.51 8.19
CA LEU A 28 -1.73 -7.25 7.93
C LEU A 28 -2.78 -6.13 7.86
N PRO A 29 -2.50 -4.92 8.37
CA PRO A 29 -3.53 -3.90 8.54
C PRO A 29 -4.17 -3.47 7.21
N TRP A 30 -3.39 -3.36 6.13
CA TRP A 30 -3.89 -3.07 4.78
C TRP A 30 -4.70 -4.20 4.13
N ARG A 31 -4.74 -5.41 4.71
CA ARG A 31 -5.60 -6.52 4.26
C ARG A 31 -6.96 -6.55 4.96
N ARG A 32 -7.16 -5.71 5.98
CA ARG A 32 -8.42 -5.60 6.74
C ARG A 32 -9.32 -4.47 6.26
N THR A 33 -8.98 -3.84 5.14
CA THR A 33 -9.70 -2.69 4.59
C THR A 33 -9.86 -2.84 3.08
N THR A 34 -10.91 -2.24 2.54
CA THR A 34 -11.14 -2.05 1.11
C THR A 34 -11.02 -0.57 0.71
N ASP A 35 -10.59 0.30 1.63
CA ASP A 35 -10.43 1.73 1.37
C ASP A 35 -9.30 1.98 0.34
N PRO A 36 -9.59 2.65 -0.79
CA PRO A 36 -8.60 2.85 -1.85
C PRO A 36 -7.37 3.65 -1.42
N TYR A 37 -7.53 4.64 -0.54
CA TYR A 37 -6.42 5.46 -0.05
C TYR A 37 -5.50 4.64 0.87
N ALA A 38 -6.09 3.92 1.84
CA ALA A 38 -5.38 3.03 2.73
C ALA A 38 -4.62 1.93 1.96
N ILE A 39 -5.20 1.39 0.87
CA ILE A 39 -4.50 0.43 0.00
C ILE A 39 -3.34 1.11 -0.73
N LEU A 40 -3.56 2.28 -1.35
CA LEU A 40 -2.54 3.04 -2.06
C LEU A 40 -1.33 3.36 -1.17
N VAL A 41 -1.56 3.85 0.05
CA VAL A 41 -0.49 4.16 1.02
C VAL A 41 0.34 2.92 1.30
N SER A 42 -0.31 1.77 1.55
CA SER A 42 0.38 0.52 1.85
C SER A 42 1.27 0.07 0.69
N GLU A 43 0.75 0.10 -0.54
CA GLU A 43 1.46 -0.32 -1.74
C GLU A 43 2.66 0.59 -2.01
N VAL A 44 2.52 1.91 -1.84
CA VAL A 44 3.64 2.83 -1.99
C VAL A 44 4.70 2.59 -0.93
N MET A 45 4.33 2.37 0.34
CA MET A 45 5.28 2.10 1.42
C MET A 45 6.02 0.76 1.25
N LEU A 46 5.34 -0.29 0.76
CA LEU A 46 5.89 -1.64 0.61
C LEU A 46 6.93 -1.76 -0.52
N GLN A 47 7.05 -0.77 -1.39
CA GLN A 47 8.09 -0.74 -2.42
C GLN A 47 9.49 -0.77 -1.78
N GLN A 48 10.23 -1.86 -2.00
CA GLN A 48 11.61 -2.05 -1.50
C GLN A 48 11.76 -1.82 0.02
N THR A 49 10.68 -2.00 0.80
CA THR A 49 10.68 -1.80 2.26
C THR A 49 10.06 -3.02 2.95
N PRO A 50 10.71 -3.63 3.95
CA PRO A 50 10.20 -4.84 4.58
C PRO A 50 8.92 -4.57 5.38
N VAL A 51 8.00 -5.53 5.38
CA VAL A 51 6.68 -5.45 6.06
C VAL A 51 6.81 -5.00 7.52
N SER A 52 7.75 -5.56 8.29
CA SER A 52 7.95 -5.23 9.70
C SER A 52 8.27 -3.75 9.95
N ARG A 53 8.87 -3.07 8.98
CA ARG A 53 9.13 -1.64 9.04
C ARG A 53 7.92 -0.80 8.59
N VAL A 54 7.12 -1.34 7.66
CA VAL A 54 5.95 -0.63 7.11
C VAL A 54 4.80 -0.58 8.10
N VAL A 55 4.49 -1.69 8.81
CA VAL A 55 3.32 -1.78 9.71
C VAL A 55 3.18 -0.56 10.66
N PRO A 56 4.17 -0.22 11.50
CA PRO A 56 4.00 0.89 12.44
C PRO A 56 3.92 2.27 11.73
N ARG A 57 4.58 2.42 10.57
CA ARG A 57 4.55 3.66 9.79
C ARG A 57 3.23 3.86 9.07
N TYR A 58 2.64 2.78 8.59
CA TYR A 58 1.34 2.76 7.95
C TYR A 58 0.25 3.18 8.94
N GLU A 59 0.24 2.58 10.13
CA GLU A 59 -0.72 2.93 11.20
C GLU A 59 -0.56 4.38 11.65
N GLU A 60 0.69 4.85 11.84
CA GLU A 60 0.97 6.25 12.16
C GLU A 60 0.47 7.20 11.05
N TRP A 61 0.72 6.84 9.79
CA TRP A 61 0.35 7.65 8.64
C TRP A 61 -1.16 7.83 8.54
N LEU A 62 -1.93 6.74 8.58
CA LEU A 62 -3.39 6.80 8.47
C LEU A 62 -4.06 7.46 9.68
N ARG A 63 -3.41 7.44 10.85
CA ARG A 63 -3.90 8.18 12.02
C ARG A 63 -3.75 9.70 11.83
N VAL A 64 -2.73 10.16 11.11
CA VAL A 64 -2.47 11.59 10.89
C VAL A 64 -3.20 12.10 9.66
N TRP A 65 -3.18 11.33 8.58
CA TRP A 65 -3.82 11.64 7.32
C TRP A 65 -4.73 10.46 6.94
N PRO A 66 -5.98 10.45 7.44
CA PRO A 66 -6.91 9.34 7.21
C PRO A 66 -7.47 9.27 5.78
N ASP A 67 -7.29 10.33 4.98
CA ASP A 67 -7.84 10.48 3.64
C ASP A 67 -6.88 11.26 2.71
N LEU A 68 -7.26 11.40 1.44
CA LEU A 68 -6.46 12.13 0.45
C LEU A 68 -6.45 13.63 0.74
N GLU A 69 -7.54 14.20 1.24
CA GLU A 69 -7.72 15.62 1.54
C GLU A 69 -6.77 16.08 2.64
N SER A 70 -6.71 15.33 3.74
CA SER A 70 -5.80 15.60 4.85
C SER A 70 -4.33 15.45 4.42
N LEU A 71 -4.00 14.46 3.58
CA LEU A 71 -2.66 14.33 3.03
C LEU A 71 -2.33 15.50 2.08
N ALA A 72 -3.25 15.90 1.20
CA ALA A 72 -3.06 17.00 0.27
C ALA A 72 -2.83 18.34 0.99
N ALA A 73 -3.53 18.57 2.11
CA ALA A 73 -3.37 19.75 2.94
C ALA A 73 -2.05 19.80 3.73
N ALA A 74 -1.32 18.68 3.83
CA ALA A 74 -0.07 18.60 4.56
C ALA A 74 1.06 19.35 3.85
N SER A 75 2.00 19.91 4.61
CA SER A 75 3.23 20.45 4.02
C SER A 75 4.18 19.33 3.57
N PHE A 76 4.96 19.57 2.52
CA PHE A 76 6.01 18.63 2.08
C PHE A 76 6.99 18.27 3.21
N ARG A 77 7.27 19.22 4.12
CA ARG A 77 8.16 19.00 5.26
C ARG A 77 7.58 17.98 6.24
N GLU A 78 6.30 18.08 6.57
CA GLU A 78 5.63 17.13 7.45
C GLU A 78 5.56 15.73 6.85
N VAL A 79 5.27 15.66 5.54
CA VAL A 79 5.28 14.42 4.76
C VAL A 79 6.64 13.72 4.83
N LEU A 80 7.72 14.46 4.57
CA LEU A 80 9.08 13.92 4.62
C LEU A 80 9.48 13.47 6.03
N LEU A 81 9.10 14.23 7.05
CA LEU A 81 9.41 13.89 8.44
C LEU A 81 8.76 12.55 8.83
N ARG A 82 7.49 12.35 8.49
CA ARG A 82 6.76 11.11 8.80
C ARG A 82 7.19 9.92 7.93
N TRP A 83 7.76 10.18 6.75
CA TRP A 83 8.33 9.14 5.89
C TRP A 83 9.72 8.66 6.35
N GLN A 84 10.36 9.35 7.29
CA GLN A 84 11.75 9.09 7.67
C GLN A 84 11.97 7.63 8.11
N GLY A 85 12.98 6.99 7.52
CA GLY A 85 13.34 5.60 7.77
C GLY A 85 12.71 4.58 6.83
N LEU A 86 11.73 4.95 6.00
CA LEU A 86 11.19 4.07 4.95
C LEU A 86 12.08 4.03 3.69
N GLY A 87 13.01 4.98 3.54
CA GLY A 87 13.88 5.10 2.36
C GLY A 87 13.14 5.66 1.13
N TYR A 88 13.91 6.09 0.12
CA TYR A 88 13.38 6.66 -1.13
C TYR A 88 12.31 7.74 -0.90
N ASN A 89 12.69 8.87 -0.30
CA ASN A 89 11.80 9.99 0.05
C ASN A 89 10.94 10.52 -1.12
N ASN A 90 11.40 10.33 -2.36
CA ASN A 90 10.62 10.66 -3.55
C ASN A 90 9.27 9.94 -3.62
N ARG A 91 9.12 8.75 -3.00
CA ARG A 91 7.83 8.05 -2.90
C ARG A 91 6.82 8.86 -2.09
N ALA A 92 7.23 9.42 -0.95
CA ALA A 92 6.40 10.27 -0.11
C ALA A 92 5.91 11.51 -0.89
N LEU A 93 6.83 12.16 -1.60
CA LEU A 93 6.52 13.36 -2.39
C LEU A 93 5.59 13.06 -3.56
N ARG A 94 5.76 11.90 -4.22
CA ARG A 94 4.86 11.47 -5.30
C ARG A 94 3.47 11.11 -4.78
N LEU A 95 3.38 10.44 -3.63
CA LEU A 95 2.12 10.14 -2.98
C LEU A 95 1.37 11.42 -2.57
N HIS A 96 2.07 12.39 -1.98
CA HIS A 96 1.51 13.70 -1.65
C HIS A 96 1.03 14.45 -2.90
N ARG A 97 1.85 14.55 -3.95
CA ARG A 97 1.45 15.18 -5.22
C ARG A 97 0.26 14.48 -5.86
N CYS A 98 0.15 13.16 -5.73
CA CYS A 98 -1.01 12.42 -6.20
C CYS A 98 -2.27 12.83 -5.42
N ALA A 99 -2.18 12.99 -4.10
CA ALA A 99 -3.30 13.46 -3.29
C ALA A 99 -3.75 14.86 -3.73
N VAL A 100 -2.81 15.81 -3.82
CA VAL A 100 -3.03 17.19 -4.31
C VAL A 100 -3.73 17.20 -5.69
N ALA A 101 -3.26 16.37 -6.62
CA ALA A 101 -3.82 16.29 -7.97
C ALA A 101 -5.25 15.73 -8.00
N VAL A 102 -5.57 14.77 -7.13
CA VAL A 102 -6.90 14.14 -7.07
C VAL A 102 -7.92 15.04 -6.37
N THR A 103 -7.50 15.75 -5.31
CA THR A 103 -8.40 16.63 -4.53
C THR A 103 -8.61 18.01 -5.17
N GLY A 104 -7.88 18.34 -6.25
CA GLY A 104 -7.96 19.63 -6.91
C GLY A 104 -7.43 20.80 -6.09
N SER A 105 -6.64 20.52 -5.05
CA SER A 105 -6.03 21.52 -4.19
C SER A 105 -4.71 21.98 -4.82
N ALA A 106 -4.74 22.99 -5.71
CA ALA A 106 -3.55 23.55 -6.34
C ALA A 106 -2.88 24.64 -5.48
#